data_AF-A0A2P4QCZ7-F1
#
_entry.id   AF-A0A2P4QCZ7-F1
#
_cell.length_a   1.000
_cell.length_b   1.000
_cell.length_c   1.000
_cell.angle_alpha   90.00
_cell.angle_beta   90.00
_cell.angle_gamma   90.00
#
_symmetry.space_group_name_H-M   'P 1'
#
loop_
_entity.id
_entity.type
_entity.pdbx_description
1 polymer ?
#
loop_
_entity_poly.entity_id
_entity_poly.type
_entity_poly.pdbx_seq_one_letter_code
_entity_poly.pdbx_strand_id
1 'polypeptide(L)'
;MTQSWSQEELNVRRRVVQFFKTRVKKRIMAFFKAVDPIERPKNGIFISCLYWYDKKIQCDKWYFTSTDYLNLLESLTGIRLTSDEKNRIRRNLEEYKPITVGKNKNDSDEIYKDLMSYSFAKPRNTEKDIKLYEWRYLLPAIEKIIKKYSAFRNWTKFIDILSVMFLIIYCLSAMSRVMANEILELDVTQLSMTLVFTFHNKECLL
;
A
#
# COMPACT_ATOMS: atom_id res chain seq x y z
N MET A 1 -16.74 -0.26 -1.48
CA MET A 1 -16.07 -1.47 -0.96
C MET A 1 -16.78 -1.97 0.28
N THR A 2 -17.34 -1.10 1.13
CA THR A 2 -18.23 -1.46 2.26
C THR A 2 -19.68 -1.71 1.83
N GLN A 3 -20.13 -1.08 0.72
CA GLN A 3 -21.50 -1.21 0.23
C GLN A 3 -21.72 -2.33 -0.81
N SER A 4 -22.98 -2.73 -0.99
CA SER A 4 -23.46 -3.66 -2.03
C SER A 4 -22.71 -4.98 -2.09
N TRP A 5 -22.57 -5.65 -0.95
CA TRP A 5 -21.95 -6.98 -0.86
C TRP A 5 -22.89 -8.05 -1.39
N SER A 6 -22.34 -9.02 -2.13
CA SER A 6 -23.11 -10.19 -2.54
C SER A 6 -23.35 -11.11 -1.34
N GLN A 7 -24.35 -11.99 -1.44
CA GLN A 7 -24.63 -12.94 -0.37
C GLN A 7 -23.45 -13.89 -0.14
N GLU A 8 -22.74 -14.26 -1.21
CA GLU A 8 -21.54 -15.09 -1.16
C GLU A 8 -20.42 -14.37 -0.40
N GLU A 9 -20.18 -13.08 -0.68
CA GLU A 9 -19.19 -12.27 0.03
C GLU A 9 -19.51 -12.12 1.52
N LEU A 10 -20.79 -11.97 1.87
CA LEU A 10 -21.25 -11.91 3.27
C LEU A 10 -21.10 -13.25 3.97
N ASN A 11 -21.45 -14.36 3.29
CA ASN A 11 -21.33 -15.71 3.83
C ASN A 11 -19.88 -16.06 4.16
N VAL A 12 -18.92 -15.68 3.29
CA VAL A 12 -17.49 -15.89 3.53
C VAL A 12 -16.83 -14.71 4.25
N ARG A 13 -17.60 -13.68 4.61
CA ARG A 13 -17.15 -12.45 5.30
C ARG A 13 -15.95 -11.77 4.65
N ARG A 14 -15.82 -11.86 3.33
CA ARG A 14 -14.69 -11.33 2.59
C ARG A 14 -15.05 -10.93 1.17
N ARG A 15 -14.64 -9.71 0.81
CA ARG A 15 -14.56 -9.20 -0.55
C ARG A 15 -13.10 -9.02 -0.94
N VAL A 16 -12.71 -9.56 -2.09
CA VAL A 16 -11.37 -9.32 -2.65
C VAL A 16 -11.41 -8.06 -3.49
N VAL A 17 -10.49 -7.14 -3.24
CA VAL A 17 -10.39 -5.87 -3.95
C VAL A 17 -9.10 -5.86 -4.75
N GLN A 18 -9.20 -5.71 -6.06
CA GLN A 18 -8.05 -5.54 -6.95
C GLN A 18 -7.74 -4.05 -7.09
N PHE A 19 -6.48 -3.71 -6.87
CA PHE A 19 -5.94 -2.38 -7.11
C PHE A 19 -5.14 -2.36 -8.41
N PHE A 20 -5.36 -1.30 -9.17
CA PHE A 20 -4.63 -0.93 -10.37
C PHE A 20 -3.91 0.38 -10.13
N LYS A 21 -2.79 0.55 -10.83
CA LYS A 21 -2.08 1.82 -10.86
C LYS A 21 -1.76 2.21 -12.30
N THR A 22 -1.91 3.49 -12.57
CA THR A 22 -1.47 4.12 -13.82
C THR A 22 -0.56 5.28 -13.44
N ARG A 23 0.59 5.37 -14.10
CA ARG A 23 1.50 6.50 -13.90
C ARG A 23 1.35 7.46 -15.08
N VAL A 24 0.94 8.69 -14.79
CA VAL A 24 0.88 9.77 -15.78
C VAL A 24 1.86 10.85 -15.33
N LYS A 25 2.97 11.00 -16.05
CA LYS A 25 4.09 11.90 -15.69
C LYS A 25 4.60 11.60 -14.26
N LYS A 26 4.51 12.59 -13.37
CA LYS A 26 4.91 12.51 -11.94
C LYS A 26 3.77 12.07 -11.00
N ARG A 27 2.57 11.76 -11.53
CA ARG A 27 1.40 11.39 -10.72
C ARG A 27 1.13 9.88 -10.81
N ILE A 28 0.77 9.27 -9.70
CA ILE A 28 0.31 7.88 -9.64
C ILE A 28 -1.19 7.92 -9.41
N MET A 29 -1.95 7.45 -10.38
CA MET A 29 -3.40 7.27 -10.25
C MET A 29 -3.64 5.83 -9.83
N ALA A 30 -4.43 5.63 -8.78
CA ALA A 30 -4.80 4.31 -8.30
C ALA A 30 -6.31 4.13 -8.47
N PHE A 31 -6.69 2.98 -9.00
CA PHE A 31 -8.07 2.57 -9.18
C PHE A 31 -8.27 1.24 -8.49
N PHE A 32 -9.50 0.93 -8.09
CA PHE A 32 -9.80 -0.34 -7.47
C PHE A 32 -11.17 -0.84 -7.90
N LYS A 33 -11.32 -2.16 -7.92
CA LYS A 33 -12.61 -2.83 -8.17
C LYS A 33 -12.75 -4.04 -7.26
N ALA A 34 -13.98 -4.38 -6.90
CA ALA A 34 -14.28 -5.67 -6.32
C ALA A 34 -14.01 -6.76 -7.37
N VAL A 35 -13.47 -7.89 -6.93
CA VAL A 35 -13.15 -9.05 -7.76
C VAL A 35 -14.14 -10.13 -7.43
N ASP A 36 -14.78 -10.65 -8.48
CA ASP A 36 -15.60 -11.85 -8.34
C ASP A 36 -14.70 -13.03 -7.92
N PRO A 37 -15.04 -13.78 -6.86
CA PRO A 37 -14.32 -14.99 -6.45
C PRO A 37 -14.07 -16.00 -7.59
N ILE A 38 -14.91 -15.99 -8.63
CA ILE A 38 -14.83 -16.86 -9.81
C ILE A 38 -13.75 -16.39 -10.79
N GLU A 39 -13.62 -15.08 -11.01
CA GLU A 39 -12.71 -14.51 -12.02
C GLU A 39 -11.23 -14.82 -11.74
N ARG A 40 -10.85 -15.01 -10.47
CA ARG A 40 -9.47 -15.31 -9.98
C ARG A 40 -8.36 -14.71 -10.87
N PRO A 41 -8.34 -13.37 -11.05
CA PRO A 41 -7.39 -12.72 -11.93
C PRO A 41 -5.95 -13.04 -11.51
N LYS A 42 -5.14 -13.50 -12.47
CA LYS A 42 -3.75 -13.95 -12.23
C LYS A 42 -2.79 -12.81 -11.87
N ASN A 43 -3.09 -11.59 -12.34
CA ASN A 43 -2.21 -10.43 -12.20
C ASN A 43 -2.93 -9.31 -11.46
N GLY A 44 -2.25 -8.68 -10.50
CA GLY A 44 -2.76 -7.52 -9.79
C GLY A 44 -2.33 -7.46 -8.34
N ILE A 45 -2.75 -6.39 -7.68
CA ILE A 45 -2.56 -6.17 -6.25
C ILE A 45 -3.90 -6.47 -5.59
N PHE A 46 -3.94 -7.45 -4.70
CA PHE A 46 -5.19 -7.90 -4.09
C PHE A 46 -5.18 -7.61 -2.60
N ILE A 47 -6.28 -7.06 -2.12
CA ILE A 47 -6.50 -6.69 -0.73
C ILE A 47 -7.80 -7.31 -0.27
N SER A 48 -7.79 -7.92 0.91
CA SER A 48 -8.99 -8.47 1.52
C SER A 48 -9.72 -7.35 2.27
N CYS A 49 -10.93 -7.02 1.83
CA CYS A 49 -11.90 -6.30 2.65
C CYS A 49 -12.66 -7.35 3.45
N LEU A 50 -12.54 -7.31 4.77
CA LEU A 50 -13.09 -8.31 5.69
C LEU A 50 -14.30 -7.71 6.38
N TYR A 51 -15.42 -8.41 6.37
CA TYR A 51 -16.65 -7.97 7.02
C TYR A 51 -16.76 -8.57 8.42
N TRP A 52 -17.17 -7.75 9.39
CA TRP A 52 -17.49 -8.21 10.73
C TRP A 52 -18.58 -7.37 11.37
N TYR A 53 -19.50 -8.02 12.07
CA TYR A 53 -20.49 -7.34 12.90
C TYR A 53 -19.92 -7.10 14.30
N ASP A 54 -19.72 -5.84 14.67
CA ASP A 54 -19.27 -5.49 16.02
C ASP A 54 -20.44 -5.60 17.01
N LYS A 55 -20.46 -6.69 17.78
CA LYS A 55 -21.50 -6.98 18.77
C LYS A 55 -21.61 -5.91 19.87
N LYS A 56 -20.53 -5.18 20.18
CA LYS A 56 -20.52 -4.21 21.29
C LYS A 56 -21.27 -2.93 20.94
N ILE A 57 -21.11 -2.48 19.69
CA ILE A 57 -21.71 -1.23 19.19
C ILE A 57 -22.83 -1.47 18.17
N GLN A 58 -23.17 -2.74 17.92
CA GLN A 58 -24.26 -3.17 17.04
C GLN A 58 -24.20 -2.56 15.65
N CYS A 59 -23.03 -2.66 15.01
CA CYS A 59 -22.87 -2.11 13.66
C CYS A 59 -21.93 -2.94 12.78
N ASP A 60 -22.16 -2.83 11.48
CA ASP A 60 -21.31 -3.43 10.45
C ASP A 60 -19.96 -2.70 10.36
N LYS A 61 -18.89 -3.49 10.32
CA LYS A 61 -17.52 -3.00 10.19
C LYS A 61 -16.78 -3.77 9.12
N TRP A 62 -15.85 -3.05 8.48
CA TRP A 62 -14.97 -3.62 7.48
C TRP A 62 -13.53 -3.39 7.85
N TYR A 63 -12.67 -4.35 7.54
CA TYR A 63 -11.26 -4.34 7.95
C TYR A 63 -10.32 -4.72 6.80
N PHE A 64 -9.06 -4.29 6.94
CA PHE A 64 -7.92 -4.78 6.17
C PHE A 64 -6.80 -5.23 7.11
N THR A 65 -5.87 -6.06 6.62
CA THR A 65 -4.72 -6.52 7.40
C THR A 65 -3.48 -5.65 7.20
N SER A 66 -2.59 -5.59 8.20
CA SER A 66 -1.28 -4.92 8.02
C SER A 66 -0.45 -5.51 6.86
N THR A 67 -0.59 -6.82 6.60
CA THR A 67 0.10 -7.49 5.50
C THR A 67 -0.39 -6.98 4.15
N ASP A 68 -1.71 -6.90 3.99
CA ASP A 68 -2.33 -6.35 2.79
C ASP A 68 -1.93 -4.88 2.58
N TYR A 69 -1.96 -4.08 3.64
CA TYR A 69 -1.54 -2.68 3.59
C TYR A 69 -0.11 -2.50 3.08
N LEU A 70 0.84 -3.27 3.62
CA LEU A 70 2.24 -3.19 3.21
C LEU A 70 2.42 -3.63 1.75
N ASN A 71 1.77 -4.73 1.35
CA ASN A 71 1.82 -5.22 -0.03
C ASN A 71 1.26 -4.17 -1.00
N LEU A 72 0.15 -3.51 -0.63
CA LEU A 72 -0.43 -2.42 -1.42
C LEU A 72 0.55 -1.26 -1.56
N LEU A 73 1.17 -0.84 -0.46
CA LEU A 73 2.12 0.28 -0.46
C LEU A 73 3.36 0.00 -1.31
N GLU A 74 3.98 -1.19 -1.17
CA GLU A 74 5.10 -1.62 -2.01
C GLU A 74 4.71 -1.62 -3.48
N SER A 75 3.51 -2.12 -3.77
CA SER A 75 3.02 -2.25 -5.14
C SER A 75 2.64 -0.91 -5.77
N LEU A 76 1.98 -0.01 -5.04
CA LEU A 76 1.64 1.34 -5.53
C LEU A 76 2.90 2.16 -5.80
N THR A 77 3.86 2.14 -4.87
CA THR A 77 5.11 2.90 -5.00
C THR A 77 6.12 2.25 -5.94
N GLY A 78 6.01 0.94 -6.19
CA GLY A 78 7.00 0.17 -6.94
C GLY A 78 8.30 -0.05 -6.17
N ILE A 79 8.26 0.09 -4.83
CA ILE A 79 9.44 0.09 -3.98
C ILE A 79 9.31 -1.04 -2.99
N ARG A 80 10.33 -1.91 -2.95
CA ARG A 80 10.46 -2.92 -1.90
C ARG A 80 10.90 -2.24 -0.61
N LEU A 81 10.16 -2.46 0.46
CA LEU A 81 10.44 -1.94 1.79
C LEU A 81 11.33 -2.93 2.54
N THR A 82 12.32 -2.41 3.27
CA THR A 82 13.12 -3.23 4.18
C THR A 82 12.29 -3.66 5.40
N SER A 83 12.80 -4.64 6.16
CA SER A 83 12.16 -5.07 7.41
C SER A 83 11.98 -3.92 8.39
N ASP A 84 12.96 -3.02 8.50
CA ASP A 84 12.91 -1.86 9.38
C ASP A 84 11.89 -0.83 8.91
N GLU A 85 11.79 -0.57 7.61
CA GLU A 85 10.76 0.29 7.05
C GLU A 85 9.37 -0.29 7.29
N LYS A 86 9.18 -1.59 7.06
CA LYS A 86 7.91 -2.29 7.35
C LYS A 86 7.55 -2.17 8.83
N ASN A 87 8.51 -2.30 9.74
CA ASN A 87 8.29 -2.15 11.17
C ASN A 87 7.94 -0.71 11.56
N ARG A 88 8.61 0.29 10.98
CA ARG A 88 8.27 1.70 11.18
C ARG A 88 6.84 2.00 10.70
N ILE A 89 6.46 1.50 9.52
CA ILE A 89 5.12 1.68 8.97
C ILE A 89 4.06 1.04 9.89
N ARG A 90 4.29 -0.20 10.36
CA ARG A 90 3.38 -0.85 11.32
C ARG A 90 3.18 -0.04 12.59
N ARG A 91 4.24 0.57 13.15
CA ARG A 91 4.12 1.46 14.32
C ARG A 91 3.26 2.69 14.03
N ASN A 92 3.34 3.29 12.84
CA ASN A 92 2.45 4.40 12.47
C ASN A 92 0.99 3.92 12.36
N LEU A 93 0.76 2.68 11.95
CA LEU A 93 -0.60 2.13 11.85
C LEU A 93 -1.25 1.89 13.22
N GLU A 94 -0.49 1.66 14.29
CA GLU A 94 -1.06 1.47 15.64
C GLU A 94 -1.88 2.69 16.12
N GLU A 95 -1.65 3.89 15.57
CA GLU A 95 -2.47 5.09 15.80
C GLU A 95 -3.95 4.88 15.44
N TYR A 96 -4.24 3.99 14.48
CA TYR A 96 -5.59 3.63 14.07
C TYR A 96 -6.23 2.55 14.95
N LYS A 97 -5.62 2.22 16.10
CA LYS A 97 -6.17 1.32 17.13
C LYS A 97 -6.62 -0.03 16.56
N PRO A 98 -5.70 -0.86 16.04
CA PRO A 98 -6.07 -2.13 15.43
C PRO A 98 -6.66 -3.12 16.43
N ILE A 99 -7.57 -3.95 15.93
CA ILE A 99 -7.99 -5.17 16.62
C ILE A 99 -6.91 -6.21 16.39
N THR A 100 -6.53 -6.94 17.45
CA THR A 100 -5.50 -7.97 17.38
C THR A 100 -6.14 -9.33 17.54
N VAL A 101 -6.12 -10.15 16.50
CA VAL A 101 -6.73 -11.48 16.46
C VAL A 101 -5.64 -12.57 16.40
N GLY A 102 -5.84 -13.69 17.08
CA GLY A 102 -4.84 -14.76 17.18
C GLY A 102 -5.41 -16.03 17.79
N LYS A 103 -4.64 -17.13 17.73
CA LYS A 103 -5.06 -18.50 18.06
C LYS A 103 -5.59 -18.72 19.49
N ASN A 104 -5.28 -17.81 20.43
CA ASN A 104 -5.57 -17.94 21.86
C ASN A 104 -6.38 -16.75 22.42
N LYS A 105 -7.23 -16.11 21.61
CA LYS A 105 -8.00 -14.93 22.04
C LYS A 105 -9.49 -15.17 21.87
N ASN A 106 -10.13 -15.64 22.95
CA ASN A 106 -11.53 -16.10 23.04
C ASN A 106 -12.57 -15.24 22.29
N ASP A 107 -12.45 -13.91 22.31
CA ASP A 107 -13.42 -13.01 21.66
C ASP A 107 -13.23 -12.85 20.14
N SER A 108 -12.09 -13.29 19.60
CA SER A 108 -11.67 -13.06 18.22
C SER A 108 -11.37 -14.32 17.40
N ASP A 109 -11.67 -15.49 17.98
CA ASP A 109 -11.37 -16.79 17.39
C ASP A 109 -12.11 -17.01 16.06
N GLU A 110 -13.34 -16.50 15.93
CA GLU A 110 -14.11 -16.65 14.69
C GLU A 110 -13.46 -15.88 13.53
N ILE A 111 -13.08 -14.61 13.72
CA ILE A 111 -12.39 -13.81 12.69
C ILE A 111 -11.07 -14.48 12.29
N TYR A 112 -10.32 -14.99 13.28
CA TYR A 112 -9.05 -15.65 13.03
C TYR A 112 -9.23 -16.95 12.23
N LYS A 113 -10.26 -17.76 12.53
CA LYS A 113 -10.60 -18.97 11.76
C LYS A 113 -10.96 -18.64 10.32
N ASP A 114 -11.78 -17.61 10.09
CA ASP A 114 -12.16 -17.14 8.75
C ASP A 114 -10.91 -16.69 7.98
N LEU A 115 -10.03 -15.89 8.60
CA LEU A 115 -8.75 -15.48 8.01
C LEU A 115 -7.85 -16.64 7.61
N MET A 116 -7.83 -17.72 8.40
CA MET A 116 -7.00 -18.90 8.15
C MET A 116 -7.58 -19.83 7.08
N SER A 117 -8.91 -19.83 6.89
CA SER A 117 -9.61 -20.67 5.91
C SER A 117 -9.47 -20.16 4.47
N TYR A 118 -9.18 -18.87 4.31
CA TYR A 118 -8.96 -18.25 3.01
C TYR A 118 -7.77 -18.85 2.23
N SER A 119 -8.06 -19.38 1.04
CA SER A 119 -7.07 -20.03 0.16
C SER A 119 -6.31 -19.06 -0.77
N PHE A 120 -6.97 -17.96 -1.19
CA PHE A 120 -6.38 -16.93 -2.05
C PHE A 120 -5.96 -15.70 -1.24
N ALA A 121 -4.80 -15.10 -1.57
CA ALA A 121 -4.24 -13.93 -0.87
C ALA A 121 -4.20 -14.09 0.67
N LYS A 122 -3.70 -15.25 1.13
CA LYS A 122 -3.57 -15.56 2.56
C LYS A 122 -2.49 -14.68 3.22
N PRO A 123 -2.71 -14.19 4.45
CA PRO A 123 -1.65 -13.55 5.24
C PRO A 123 -0.46 -14.52 5.40
N ARG A 124 0.72 -14.12 4.91
CA ARG A 124 1.90 -15.02 4.78
C ARG A 124 2.56 -15.44 6.09
N ASN A 125 2.31 -14.75 7.20
CA ASN A 125 2.85 -15.10 8.52
C ASN A 125 1.72 -15.57 9.43
N THR A 126 1.39 -16.86 9.38
CA THR A 126 0.26 -17.49 10.09
C THR A 126 0.51 -17.76 11.57
N GLU A 127 1.74 -17.61 12.05
CA GLU A 127 2.14 -17.87 13.45
C GLU A 127 2.02 -16.66 14.37
N LYS A 128 1.84 -15.45 13.81
CA LYS A 128 1.80 -14.20 14.58
C LYS A 128 0.38 -13.64 14.68
N ASP A 129 0.14 -12.92 15.77
CA ASP A 129 -1.04 -12.08 15.95
C ASP A 129 -1.29 -11.22 14.70
N ILE A 130 -2.51 -11.30 14.17
CA ILE A 130 -2.92 -10.54 12.99
C ILE A 130 -3.56 -9.24 13.47
N LYS A 131 -3.07 -8.12 12.92
CA LYS A 131 -3.61 -6.79 13.15
C LYS A 131 -4.62 -6.44 12.06
N LEU A 132 -5.83 -6.12 12.50
CA LEU A 132 -6.95 -5.68 11.68
C LEU A 132 -7.23 -4.19 11.90
N TYR A 133 -7.35 -3.44 10.81
CA TYR A 133 -7.59 -2.00 10.83
C TYR A 133 -8.87 -1.69 10.07
N GLU A 134 -9.69 -0.76 10.57
CA GLU A 134 -10.95 -0.42 9.88
C GLU A 134 -10.68 0.09 8.46
N TRP A 135 -11.45 -0.38 7.48
CA TRP A 135 -11.31 -0.10 6.05
C TRP A 135 -11.27 1.38 5.71
N ARG A 136 -12.06 2.20 6.44
CA ARG A 136 -12.07 3.66 6.30
C ARG A 136 -10.70 4.32 6.46
N TYR A 137 -9.76 3.68 7.15
CA TYR A 137 -8.40 4.19 7.36
C TYR A 137 -7.41 3.79 6.28
N LEU A 138 -7.77 2.90 5.35
CA LEU A 138 -6.85 2.39 4.32
C LEU A 138 -6.25 3.53 3.48
N LEU A 139 -7.10 4.35 2.85
CA LEU A 139 -6.61 5.46 2.02
C LEU A 139 -5.96 6.58 2.82
N PRO A 140 -6.55 7.08 3.93
CA PRO A 140 -5.90 8.09 4.75
C PRO A 140 -4.51 7.68 5.25
N ALA A 141 -4.33 6.41 5.63
CA ALA A 141 -3.04 5.88 6.05
C ALA A 141 -2.03 5.86 4.89
N ILE A 142 -2.44 5.45 3.69
CA ILE A 142 -1.61 5.47 2.48
C ILE A 142 -1.19 6.91 2.13
N GLU A 143 -2.12 7.86 2.14
CA GLU A 143 -1.81 9.26 1.87
C GLU A 143 -0.83 9.83 2.90
N LYS A 144 -1.05 9.53 4.20
CA LYS A 144 -0.18 9.95 5.30
C LYS A 144 1.24 9.40 5.14
N ILE A 145 1.38 8.11 4.87
CA ILE A 145 2.71 7.48 4.75
C ILE A 145 3.44 7.98 3.50
N ILE A 146 2.75 8.15 2.38
CA ILE A 146 3.35 8.65 1.15
C ILE A 146 3.82 10.09 1.31
N LYS A 147 3.03 10.97 1.96
CA LYS A 147 3.47 12.34 2.28
C LYS A 147 4.73 12.34 3.13
N LYS A 148 4.76 11.50 4.18
CA LYS A 148 5.93 11.35 5.06
C LYS A 148 7.16 10.89 4.25
N TYR A 149 7.03 9.83 3.47
CA TYR A 149 8.13 9.30 2.66
C TYR A 149 8.56 10.22 1.52
N SER A 150 7.65 11.03 0.94
CA SER A 150 8.01 12.01 -0.08
C SER A 150 8.83 13.16 0.52
N ALA A 151 8.50 13.58 1.74
CA ALA A 151 9.30 14.55 2.48
C ALA A 151 10.68 14.00 2.85
N PHE A 152 10.77 12.74 3.31
CA PHE A 152 12.05 12.09 3.65
C PHE A 152 12.90 11.71 2.42
N ARG A 153 12.29 11.33 1.29
CA ARG A 153 13.01 10.90 0.08
C ARG A 153 13.56 12.03 -0.76
N ASN A 154 13.08 13.26 -0.59
CA ASN A 154 13.72 14.44 -1.16
C ASN A 154 15.15 14.66 -0.60
N TRP A 155 15.56 13.91 0.43
CA TRP A 155 16.90 14.03 1.02
C TRP A 155 17.78 12.78 0.92
N THR A 156 17.21 11.58 0.86
CA THR A 156 18.01 10.34 1.07
C THR A 156 18.25 9.47 -0.16
N LYS A 157 17.51 9.65 -1.27
CA LYS A 157 17.81 8.93 -2.54
C LYS A 157 18.48 9.80 -3.61
N PHE A 158 18.62 11.09 -3.36
CA PHE A 158 19.43 11.98 -4.21
C PHE A 158 20.93 11.67 -4.07
N ILE A 159 21.37 11.21 -2.90
CA ILE A 159 22.78 10.92 -2.62
C ILE A 159 23.25 9.63 -3.33
N ASP A 160 22.41 8.59 -3.41
CA ASP A 160 22.78 7.32 -4.08
C ASP A 160 22.75 7.41 -5.61
N ILE A 161 21.90 8.27 -6.19
CA ILE A 161 21.85 8.47 -7.64
C ILE A 161 22.97 9.44 -8.07
N LEU A 162 23.29 10.44 -7.25
CA LEU A 162 24.45 11.31 -7.51
C LEU A 162 25.78 10.57 -7.39
N SER A 163 25.95 9.63 -6.46
CA SER A 163 27.22 8.87 -6.37
C SER A 163 27.49 8.03 -7.62
N VAL A 164 26.45 7.41 -8.19
CA VAL A 164 26.53 6.64 -9.44
C VAL A 164 26.64 7.56 -10.66
N MET A 165 25.98 8.72 -10.66
CA MET A 165 26.11 9.71 -11.75
C MET A 165 27.46 10.44 -11.74
N PHE A 166 28.08 10.70 -10.58
CA PHE A 166 29.43 11.27 -10.51
C PHE A 166 30.49 10.30 -11.03
N LEU A 167 30.35 8.99 -10.79
CA LEU A 167 31.22 7.96 -11.37
C LEU A 167 31.08 7.86 -12.90
N ILE A 168 29.84 7.92 -13.41
CA ILE A 168 29.58 7.88 -14.86
C ILE A 168 30.07 9.15 -15.56
N ILE A 169 29.90 10.33 -14.95
CA ILE A 169 30.41 11.62 -15.47
C ILE A 169 31.94 11.69 -15.41
N TYR A 170 32.59 11.15 -14.37
CA TYR A 170 34.06 11.05 -14.32
C TYR A 170 34.59 10.09 -15.39
N CYS A 171 33.92 8.96 -15.64
CA CYS A 171 34.29 8.04 -16.72
C CYS A 171 34.09 8.67 -18.11
N LEU A 172 33.00 9.42 -18.33
CA LEU A 172 32.70 10.07 -19.62
C LEU A 172 33.58 11.31 -19.87
N SER A 173 33.90 12.10 -18.85
CA SER A 173 34.80 13.26 -18.97
C SER A 173 36.26 12.89 -19.17
N ALA A 174 36.68 11.68 -18.75
CA ALA A 174 37.97 11.11 -19.11
C ALA A 174 38.05 10.66 -20.58
N MET A 175 36.91 10.41 -21.25
CA MET A 175 36.86 9.93 -22.64
C MET A 175 36.58 11.05 -23.68
N SER A 176 36.17 12.25 -23.27
CA SER A 176 35.69 13.27 -24.22
C SER A 176 36.32 14.66 -24.04
N ARG A 177 37.61 14.75 -23.73
CA ARG A 177 38.38 16.03 -23.86
C ARG A 177 38.58 16.42 -25.33
N VAL A 178 37.53 16.51 -26.12
CA VAL A 178 37.54 17.07 -27.48
C VAL A 178 36.15 17.67 -27.74
N MET A 179 36.09 19.02 -27.70
CA MET A 179 35.10 19.93 -28.31
C MET A 179 33.81 20.29 -27.52
N ALA A 180 33.83 21.55 -27.07
CA ALA A 180 32.83 22.61 -27.31
C ALA A 180 31.43 22.57 -26.66
N ASN A 181 31.22 23.59 -25.80
CA ASN A 181 30.11 24.55 -25.68
C ASN A 181 28.64 24.11 -25.51
N GLU A 182 27.96 24.94 -24.70
CA GLU A 182 26.54 24.96 -24.33
C GLU A 182 26.07 23.88 -23.34
N ILE A 183 26.38 24.11 -22.06
CA ILE A 183 25.61 23.49 -20.96
C ILE A 183 24.47 24.46 -20.63
N LEU A 184 23.27 24.12 -21.09
CA LEU A 184 22.00 24.64 -20.60
C LEU A 184 22.00 24.59 -19.06
N GLU A 185 21.76 25.74 -18.42
CA GLU A 185 21.44 25.80 -17.00
C GLU A 185 20.27 24.86 -16.69
N LEU A 186 20.57 23.74 -16.03
CA LEU A 186 19.59 22.90 -15.40
C LEU A 186 19.08 23.65 -14.16
N ASP A 187 17.96 24.32 -14.30
CA ASP A 187 17.20 24.89 -13.18
C ASP A 187 16.72 23.75 -12.26
N VAL A 188 17.49 23.50 -11.20
CA VAL A 188 17.29 22.43 -10.21
C VAL A 188 16.01 22.67 -9.37
N THR A 189 15.32 23.81 -9.53
CA THR A 189 14.11 24.12 -8.75
C THR A 189 12.84 23.40 -9.24
N GLN A 190 12.87 22.70 -10.40
CA GLN A 190 11.70 21.97 -10.93
C GLN A 190 11.65 20.45 -10.66
N LEU A 191 12.61 19.89 -9.92
CA LEU A 191 12.66 18.44 -9.63
C LEU A 191 11.96 18.02 -8.34
N SER A 192 10.85 18.67 -7.96
CA SER A 192 9.94 18.06 -6.98
C SER A 192 9.20 16.89 -7.66
N MET A 193 9.48 15.66 -7.23
CA MET A 193 8.58 14.53 -7.45
C MET A 193 7.45 14.64 -6.43
N THR A 194 6.49 15.52 -6.68
CA THR A 194 5.23 15.45 -5.94
C THR A 194 4.47 14.23 -6.45
N LEU A 195 4.59 13.12 -5.70
CA LEU A 195 3.73 11.95 -5.85
C LEU A 195 2.30 12.36 -5.48
N VAL A 196 1.57 12.90 -6.46
CA VAL A 196 0.15 13.18 -6.31
C VAL A 196 -0.59 11.88 -6.58
N PHE A 197 -1.16 11.30 -5.52
CA PHE A 197 -2.10 10.19 -5.61
C PHE A 197 -3.50 10.73 -5.74
N THR A 198 -4.13 10.44 -6.86
CA THR A 198 -5.56 10.71 -7.05
C THR A 198 -6.28 9.38 -7.08
N PHE A 199 -7.02 9.09 -6.00
CA PHE A 199 -7.96 7.97 -5.95
C PHE A 199 -9.26 8.41 -6.63
N HIS A 200 -9.60 7.82 -7.76
CA HIS A 200 -10.96 7.90 -8.31
C HIS A 200 -11.85 6.91 -7.55
N ASN A 201 -13.09 7.30 -7.22
CA ASN A 201 -14.06 6.62 -6.32
C ASN A 201 -13.82 6.78 -4.81
N LYS A 202 -13.76 8.03 -4.30
CA LYS A 202 -13.82 8.27 -2.85
C LYS A 202 -15.20 7.94 -2.24
N GLU A 203 -16.27 8.05 -3.02
CA GLU A 203 -17.66 7.88 -2.55
C GLU A 203 -18.03 6.43 -2.23
N CYS A 204 -17.40 5.44 -2.88
CA CYS A 204 -17.67 4.02 -2.60
C CYS A 204 -17.00 3.52 -1.30
N LEU A 205 -16.40 4.37 -0.47
CA LEU A 205 -15.64 3.98 0.72
C LEU A 205 -16.31 4.32 2.06
N LEU A 206 -17.45 5.02 2.01
CA LEU A 206 -18.36 5.18 3.13
C LEU A 206 -19.26 3.94 3.20
#